data_AF-A0AAW9XA86-F1
#
_entry.id   AF-A0AAW9XA86-F1
#
_cell.length_a   1.000
_cell.length_b   1.000
_cell.length_c   1.000
_cell.angle_alpha   90.00
_cell.angle_beta   90.00
_cell.angle_gamma   90.00
#
_symmetry.space_group_name_H-M   'P 1'
#
loop_
_entity.id
_entity.type
_entity.pdbx_description
1 polymer ?
#
loop_
_entity_poly.entity_id
_entity_poly.type
_entity_poly.pdbx_seq_one_letter_code
_entity_poly.pdbx_strand_id
1 'polypeptide(L)'
;MQNSIPPIKKQLDFDVKNENEYKDSDVFPNIYANDFYDTIKVKDGEVYIDEWLVENVIKEIVSKIKVAFGSVNFRYQIDEKKDTIYIEILWKYKKNKLNRNYKISLYQDV
;
A
#
# COMPACT_ATOMS: atom_id res chain seq x y z
N MET A 1 -7.36 -28.61 -26.88
CA MET A 1 -7.16 -27.15 -26.91
C MET A 1 -6.93 -26.71 -25.47
N GLN A 2 -5.66 -26.52 -25.07
CA GLN A 2 -5.31 -26.07 -23.71
C GLN A 2 -5.24 -24.55 -23.75
N ASN A 3 -6.22 -23.89 -23.12
CA ASN A 3 -6.16 -22.45 -22.88
C ASN A 3 -5.18 -22.22 -21.73
N SER A 4 -3.92 -21.98 -22.06
CA SER A 4 -2.92 -21.52 -21.13
C SER A 4 -3.33 -20.15 -20.59
N ILE A 5 -3.56 -20.06 -19.28
CA ILE A 5 -3.77 -18.80 -18.57
C ILE A 5 -2.53 -17.93 -18.82
N PRO A 6 -2.67 -16.69 -19.31
CA PRO A 6 -1.52 -15.83 -19.54
C PRO A 6 -0.81 -15.54 -18.20
N PRO A 7 0.52 -15.58 -18.15
CA PRO A 7 1.27 -15.27 -16.94
C PRO A 7 0.99 -13.84 -16.52
N ILE A 8 0.78 -13.65 -15.21
CA ILE A 8 0.60 -12.35 -14.55
C ILE A 8 1.69 -11.39 -15.06
N LYS A 9 1.27 -10.41 -15.85
CA LYS A 9 2.16 -9.44 -16.47
C LYS A 9 2.80 -8.58 -15.38
N LYS A 10 4.14 -8.70 -15.33
CA LYS A 10 5.11 -7.78 -14.72
C LYS A 10 4.94 -7.55 -13.23
N GLN A 11 5.76 -8.27 -12.48
CA GLN A 11 6.50 -7.69 -11.36
C GLN A 11 6.94 -6.28 -11.78
N LEU A 12 6.31 -5.27 -11.17
CA LEU A 12 6.54 -3.88 -11.53
C LEU A 12 7.83 -3.44 -10.83
N ASP A 13 8.95 -3.82 -11.42
CA ASP A 13 10.28 -3.43 -10.98
C ASP A 13 10.45 -1.91 -11.12
N PHE A 14 10.26 -1.20 -10.01
CA PHE A 14 10.98 0.04 -9.86
C PHE A 14 12.44 -0.34 -9.68
N ASP A 15 13.26 -0.15 -10.71
CA ASP A 15 14.71 -0.11 -10.53
C ASP A 15 15.01 0.97 -9.48
N VAL A 16 15.36 0.54 -8.27
CA VAL A 16 15.83 1.40 -7.18
C VAL A 16 17.28 1.01 -6.94
N LYS A 17 18.21 1.73 -7.57
CA LYS A 17 19.60 1.73 -7.13
C LYS A 17 19.64 2.52 -5.82
N ASN A 18 19.76 1.82 -4.70
CA ASN A 18 19.87 2.41 -3.37
C ASN A 18 21.22 3.11 -3.21
N GLU A 19 21.32 4.37 -3.65
CA GLU A 19 22.40 5.30 -3.28
C GLU A 19 21.92 6.19 -2.12
N ASN A 20 21.43 5.60 -1.03
CA ASN A 20 20.66 6.34 -0.03
C ASN A 20 21.40 6.55 1.30
N GLU A 21 21.40 7.80 1.78
CA GLU A 21 21.76 8.16 3.16
C GLU A 21 20.65 7.82 4.17
N TYR A 22 19.43 7.57 3.68
CA TYR A 22 18.23 7.36 4.50
C TYR A 22 17.81 5.90 4.50
N LYS A 23 17.39 5.38 5.66
CA LYS A 23 16.79 4.05 5.76
C LYS A 23 15.28 4.13 5.62
N ASP A 24 14.67 3.01 5.21
CA ASP A 24 13.20 2.85 5.14
C ASP A 24 12.50 3.28 6.44
N SER A 25 13.03 2.83 7.58
CA SER A 25 12.50 3.11 8.91
C SER A 25 12.51 4.59 9.30
N ASP A 26 13.37 5.39 8.66
CA ASP A 26 13.56 6.80 8.96
C ASP A 26 12.52 7.66 8.21
N VAL A 27 11.97 7.12 7.12
CA VAL A 27 11.02 7.81 6.25
C VAL A 27 9.60 7.31 6.46
N PHE A 28 9.41 5.99 6.41
CA PHE A 28 8.08 5.40 6.36
C PHE A 28 7.56 4.96 7.74
N PRO A 29 6.25 5.10 8.00
CA PRO A 29 5.63 4.59 9.20
C PRO A 29 5.52 3.06 9.19
N ASN A 30 5.44 2.48 10.38
CA ASN A 30 4.87 1.15 10.53
C ASN A 30 3.36 1.32 10.71
N ILE A 31 2.58 0.54 9.98
CA ILE A 31 1.13 0.62 9.99
C ILE A 31 0.57 -0.78 10.18
N TYR A 32 -0.46 -0.86 11.02
CA TYR A 32 -1.12 -2.11 11.37
C TYR A 32 -2.55 -2.09 10.81
N ALA A 33 -3.09 -3.26 10.48
CA ALA A 33 -4.49 -3.37 10.06
C ALA A 33 -5.44 -2.76 11.11
N ASN A 34 -5.05 -2.84 12.39
CA ASN A 34 -5.82 -2.30 13.49
C ASN A 34 -6.03 -0.79 13.43
N ASP A 35 -5.13 -0.04 12.78
CA ASP A 35 -5.26 1.40 12.59
C ASP A 35 -6.45 1.77 11.69
N PHE A 36 -7.03 0.79 11.00
CA PHE A 36 -8.08 0.99 9.99
C PHE A 36 -9.40 0.30 10.34
N TYR A 37 -9.53 -0.42 11.46
CA TYR A 37 -10.78 -1.11 11.81
C TYR A 37 -11.97 -0.16 11.85
N ASP A 38 -11.80 1.05 12.37
CA ASP A 38 -12.88 2.05 12.46
C ASP A 38 -13.34 2.57 11.09
N THR A 39 -12.50 2.43 10.05
CA THR A 39 -12.83 2.86 8.68
C THR A 39 -13.54 1.77 7.88
N ILE A 40 -13.63 0.56 8.40
CA ILE A 40 -14.29 -0.56 7.74
C ILE A 40 -15.81 -0.36 7.83
N LYS A 41 -16.43 -0.04 6.69
CA LYS A 41 -17.89 -0.04 6.58
C LYS A 41 -18.38 -1.45 6.31
N VAL A 42 -19.10 -2.03 7.25
CA VAL A 42 -19.82 -3.31 7.05
C VAL A 42 -21.11 -3.00 6.31
N LYS A 43 -21.32 -3.61 5.14
CA LYS A 43 -22.58 -3.52 4.39
C LYS A 43 -23.13 -4.94 4.24
N ASP A 44 -24.35 -5.17 4.74
CA ASP A 44 -25.04 -6.46 4.68
C ASP A 44 -24.26 -7.65 5.32
N GLY A 45 -23.46 -7.38 6.35
CA GLY A 45 -22.67 -8.39 7.06
C GLY A 45 -21.31 -8.71 6.43
N GLU A 46 -21.01 -8.12 5.27
CA GLU A 46 -19.76 -8.32 4.55
C GLU A 46 -18.91 -7.03 4.57
N VAL A 47 -17.61 -7.20 4.82
CA VAL A 47 -16.62 -6.13 4.72
C VAL A 47 -16.13 -6.08 3.29
N TYR A 48 -16.39 -4.97 2.60
CA TYR A 48 -15.88 -4.76 1.25
C TYR A 48 -14.89 -3.61 1.21
N ILE A 49 -13.75 -3.86 0.59
CA ILE A 49 -12.80 -2.81 0.26
C ILE A 49 -13.32 -2.03 -0.93
N ASP A 50 -13.70 -0.78 -0.67
CA ASP A 50 -14.04 0.21 -1.69
C ASP A 50 -12.91 1.23 -1.87
N GLU A 51 -13.02 2.06 -2.90
CA GLU A 51 -12.03 3.10 -3.20
C GLU A 51 -11.91 4.14 -2.08
N TRP A 52 -13.00 4.40 -1.35
CA TRP A 52 -13.02 5.35 -0.25
C TRP A 52 -12.15 4.88 0.92
N LEU A 53 -12.23 3.59 1.26
CA LEU A 53 -11.37 2.98 2.26
C LEU A 53 -9.90 3.04 1.85
N VAL A 54 -9.60 2.72 0.59
CA VAL A 54 -8.23 2.83 0.06
C VAL A 54 -7.70 4.26 0.18
N GLU A 55 -8.51 5.26 -0.14
CA GLU A 55 -8.14 6.67 -0.02
C GLU A 55 -7.79 7.04 1.43
N ASN A 56 -8.61 6.62 2.40
CA ASN A 56 -8.34 6.87 3.82
C ASN A 56 -7.09 6.17 4.31
N VAL A 57 -6.89 4.91 3.90
CA VAL A 57 -5.68 4.17 4.23
C VAL A 57 -4.46 4.92 3.71
N ILE A 58 -4.44 5.29 2.43
CA ILE A 58 -3.30 6.01 1.82
C ILE A 58 -3.07 7.35 2.50
N LYS A 59 -4.12 8.12 2.81
CA LYS A 59 -4.01 9.38 3.56
C LYS A 59 -3.36 9.18 4.92
N GLU A 60 -3.73 8.13 5.64
CA GLU A 60 -3.14 7.80 6.93
C GLU A 60 -1.67 7.40 6.81
N ILE A 61 -1.29 6.68 5.75
CA ILE A 61 0.12 6.36 5.52
C ILE A 61 0.92 7.63 5.27
N VAL A 62 0.42 8.50 4.40
CA VAL A 62 1.08 9.73 4.01
C VAL A 62 1.17 10.71 5.20
N SER A 63 0.12 10.81 6.03
CA SER A 63 0.09 11.70 7.20
C SER A 63 1.11 11.28 8.27
N LYS A 64 1.43 9.99 8.35
CA LYS A 64 2.40 9.42 9.30
C LYS A 64 3.82 9.28 8.75
N ILE A 65 4.11 9.76 7.54
CA ILE A 65 5.49 9.84 7.03
C ILE A 65 6.33 10.68 7.98
N LYS A 66 7.48 10.13 8.41
CA LYS A 66 8.29 10.68 9.50
C LYS A 66 9.13 11.89 9.10
N VAL A 67 9.17 12.21 7.80
CA VAL A 67 9.91 13.32 7.23
C VAL A 67 8.98 14.34 6.58
N ALA A 68 9.27 15.63 6.76
CA ALA A 68 8.45 16.72 6.24
C ALA A 68 8.87 17.19 4.83
N PHE A 69 9.74 16.45 4.14
CA PHE A 69 10.31 16.83 2.85
C PHE A 69 10.33 15.67 1.85
N GLY A 70 10.51 16.02 0.58
CA GLY A 70 10.47 15.06 -0.54
C GLY A 70 9.10 15.00 -1.20
N SER A 71 9.02 14.20 -2.26
CA SER A 71 7.79 13.92 -2.98
C SER A 71 7.38 12.47 -2.75
N VAL A 72 6.08 12.25 -2.61
CA VAL A 72 5.49 10.92 -2.42
C VAL A 72 4.63 10.59 -3.62
N ASN A 73 4.92 9.45 -4.25
CA ASN A 73 4.07 8.84 -5.26
C ASN A 73 3.57 7.52 -4.69
N PHE A 74 2.35 7.14 -5.01
CA PHE A 74 1.81 5.86 -4.59
C PHE A 74 1.08 5.17 -5.74
N ARG A 75 0.94 3.86 -5.63
CA ARG A 75 0.02 3.05 -6.42
C ARG A 75 -0.61 2.01 -5.51
N TYR A 76 -1.80 1.56 -5.87
CA TYR A 76 -2.48 0.50 -5.14
C TYR A 76 -3.16 -0.48 -6.08
N GLN A 77 -3.45 -1.65 -5.53
CA GLN A 77 -4.29 -2.67 -6.14
C GLN A 77 -5.15 -3.32 -5.06
N ILE A 78 -6.43 -3.51 -5.37
CA ILE A 78 -7.34 -4.33 -4.57
C ILE A 78 -7.32 -5.74 -5.17
N ASP A 79 -7.30 -6.76 -4.32
CA ASP A 79 -7.37 -8.15 -4.77
C ASP A 79 -8.75 -8.50 -5.34
N GLU A 80 -8.86 -9.66 -6.00
CA GLU A 80 -10.12 -10.07 -6.65
C GLU A 80 -11.27 -10.27 -5.66
N LYS A 81 -10.96 -10.70 -4.42
CA LYS A 81 -11.96 -10.91 -3.37
C LYS A 81 -12.40 -9.62 -2.69
N LYS A 82 -11.70 -8.51 -2.95
CA LYS A 82 -11.92 -7.21 -2.31
C LYS A 82 -11.80 -7.27 -0.78
N ASP A 83 -10.90 -8.12 -0.29
CA ASP A 83 -10.57 -8.28 1.13
C ASP A 83 -9.17 -7.80 1.47
N THR A 84 -8.35 -7.50 0.45
CA THR A 84 -6.95 -7.10 0.62
C THR A 84 -6.57 -5.94 -0.29
N ILE A 85 -5.89 -4.94 0.28
CA ILE A 85 -5.25 -3.83 -0.45
C ILE A 85 -3.74 -4.05 -0.43
N TYR A 86 -3.13 -3.92 -1.60
CA TYR A 86 -1.69 -3.80 -1.78
C TYR A 86 -1.38 -2.34 -2.14
N ILE A 87 -0.54 -1.69 -1.34
CA ILE A 87 -0.13 -0.30 -1.55
C ILE A 87 1.38 -0.24 -1.66
N GLU A 88 1.88 0.40 -2.71
CA GLU A 88 3.28 0.74 -2.82
C GLU A 88 3.45 2.25 -2.76
N ILE A 89 4.34 2.69 -1.89
CA ILE A 89 4.69 4.10 -1.73
C ILE A 89 6.15 4.28 -2.12
N LEU A 90 6.38 5.29 -2.95
CA LEU A 90 7.68 5.72 -3.41
C LEU A 90 7.95 7.13 -2.90
N TRP A 91 8.98 7.26 -2.07
CA TRP A 91 9.48 8.56 -1.61
C TRP A 91 10.74 8.94 -2.38
N LYS A 92 10.84 10.22 -2.76
CA LYS A 92 12.02 10.78 -3.42
C LYS A 92 12.42 12.10 -2.80
N TYR A 93 13.71 12.28 -2.57
CA TYR A 93 14.27 13.56 -2.14
C TYR A 93 15.72 13.71 -2.62
N LYS A 94 15.99 14.76 -3.39
CA LYS A 94 17.29 14.98 -4.05
C LYS A 94 17.67 13.74 -4.88
N LYS A 95 18.80 13.10 -4.56
CA LYS A 95 19.27 11.86 -5.20
C LYS A 95 18.72 10.59 -4.54
N ASN A 96 18.07 10.71 -3.38
CA ASN A 96 17.58 9.58 -2.62
C ASN A 96 16.20 9.13 -3.11
N LYS A 97 15.99 7.82 -3.15
CA LYS A 97 14.74 7.18 -3.55
C LYS A 97 14.52 5.94 -2.69
N LEU A 98 13.41 5.88 -1.96
CA LEU A 98 13.03 4.73 -1.14
C LEU A 98 11.63 4.26 -1.52
N ASN A 99 11.39 2.96 -1.44
CA ASN A 99 10.09 2.35 -1.67
C ASN A 99 9.67 1.47 -0.50
N ARG A 100 8.37 1.47 -0.19
CA ARG A 100 7.78 0.58 0.81
C ARG A 100 6.45 0.03 0.35
N ASN A 101 6.26 -1.26 0.61
CA ASN A 101 5.04 -1.99 0.30
C ASN A 101 4.25 -2.27 1.58
N TYR A 102 2.95 -2.00 1.54
CA TYR A 102 1.99 -2.33 2.59
C TYR A 102 0.98 -3.34 2.04
N LYS A 103 0.64 -4.31 2.88
CA LYS A 103 -0.45 -5.26 2.64
C LYS A 103 -1.42 -5.13 3.80
N ILE A 104 -2.66 -4.78 3.50
CA ILE A 104 -3.73 -4.61 4.48
C ILE A 104 -4.84 -5.57 4.09
N SER A 105 -5.09 -6.56 4.92
CA SER A 105 -6.17 -7.52 4.74
C SER A 105 -7.21 -7.31 5.84
N LEU A 106 -8.47 -7.22 5.43
CA LEU A 106 -9.59 -7.08 6.35
C LEU A 106 -10.15 -8.47 6.59
N TYR A 107 -9.69 -9.13 7.64
CA TYR A 107 -10.31 -10.36 8.11
C TYR A 107 -11.28 -10.03 9.24
N GLN A 108 -12.49 -10.58 9.14
CA GLN A 108 -13.39 -10.67 10.27
C GLN A 108 -12.85 -11.82 11.13
N ASP A 109 -12.33 -11.51 12.33
CA ASP A 109 -12.08 -12.57 13.31
C ASP A 109 -13.44 -13.16 13.69
N VAL A 110 -13.63 -14.44 13.35
CA VAL A 110 -14.81 -15.24 13.70
C VAL A 110 -14.69 -15.72 15.14
#